data_AF-A0A6A5ZYR4-F1
#
_entry.id   AF-A0A6A5ZYR4-F1
#
_cell.length_a   1.000
_cell.length_b   1.000
_cell.length_c   1.000
_cell.angle_alpha   90.00
_cell.angle_beta   90.00
_cell.angle_gamma   90.00
#
_symmetry.space_group_name_H-M   'P 1'
#
loop_
_entity.id
_entity.type
_entity.pdbx_description
1 polymer ?
#
loop_
_entity_poly.entity_id
_entity_poly.type
_entity_poly.pdbx_seq_one_letter_code
_entity_poly.pdbx_strand_id
1 'polypeptide(L)'
;MWDVNLCMTWPEKILVPFKYFGNPKLWEPSTTSASFPSFLDLPVEIQFRIYECCDASTLFQLMHTCAHSRSEASKLFWAHQDIWYYCQDAYKFTYQYLHPILQFCPEFASRIAQIEFELGRLELVFQADNETPHARQQMNTVEKAQSFWSRVQQTFPSIKKVVLTGLLSRMGALPPDDEYDVAYSALTLVVQQAPPNIIVFLAVEDNRSGIRLPQKPHRLWRVAADLRPSWQIVEEDWTPSRILLPPKRFSTYPLGTFLTFLSNQEQSVLESRGLRWLRVESYARYAVGSTITCPKSDCDSTFTEKDTWRQHLKDTHHNGYGSGQEDETKSRFCEHTPAEFKTAIEKRQNRVSASYEDARAIWRKLHDGWDQEGTEKRRMFEEAFRAQLREANAFSPGELVEDTCPWFDTFNMYFDSTHVYYSGISDVSSPNVADV
;
A
#
# COMPACT_ATOMS: atom_id res chain seq x y z
N MET A 1 -8.05 -0.57 -21.27
CA MET A 1 -8.96 0.32 -20.50
C MET A 1 -8.38 0.45 -19.09
N TRP A 2 -8.24 1.65 -18.54
CA TRP A 2 -7.69 1.80 -17.18
C TRP A 2 -8.68 1.27 -16.16
N ASP A 3 -8.18 0.51 -15.20
CA ASP A 3 -9.00 0.09 -14.07
C ASP A 3 -9.31 1.31 -13.19
N VAL A 4 -10.58 1.76 -13.18
CA VAL A 4 -11.01 2.82 -12.26
C VAL A 4 -10.95 2.39 -10.81
N ASN A 5 -10.64 1.14 -10.51
CA ASN A 5 -10.51 0.61 -9.16
C ASN A 5 -9.04 0.56 -8.68
N LEU A 6 -8.18 1.43 -9.19
CA LEU A 6 -6.80 1.58 -8.71
C LEU A 6 -6.67 2.48 -7.47
N CYS A 7 -5.81 2.12 -6.53
CA CYS A 7 -5.30 2.97 -5.46
C CYS A 7 -3.97 3.61 -5.85
N MET A 8 -3.55 4.63 -5.12
CA MET A 8 -2.21 5.21 -5.30
C MET A 8 -1.53 5.56 -3.99
N THR A 9 -0.23 5.27 -3.91
CA THR A 9 0.64 5.73 -2.83
C THR A 9 0.98 7.21 -2.98
N TRP A 10 1.67 7.79 -1.99
CA TRP A 10 2.22 9.15 -2.08
C TRP A 10 3.16 9.35 -3.28
N PRO A 11 4.11 8.44 -3.57
CA PRO A 11 4.94 8.50 -4.79
C PRO A 11 4.20 8.04 -6.05
N GLU A 12 2.87 8.13 -6.08
CA GLU A 12 2.04 7.83 -7.26
C GLU A 12 2.23 6.40 -7.82
N LYS A 13 2.59 5.43 -6.97
CA LYS A 13 2.60 4.02 -7.37
C LYS A 13 1.17 3.52 -7.48
N ILE A 14 0.83 2.94 -8.63
CA ILE A 14 -0.45 2.27 -8.83
C ILE A 14 -0.48 1.01 -7.96
N LEU A 15 -1.55 0.88 -7.20
CA LEU A 15 -1.88 -0.29 -6.40
C LEU A 15 -3.28 -0.78 -6.78
N VAL A 16 -3.53 -2.08 -6.66
CA VAL A 16 -4.87 -2.65 -6.79
C VAL A 16 -5.28 -3.25 -5.46
N PRO A 17 -6.31 -2.72 -4.79
CA PRO A 17 -6.90 -3.36 -3.62
C PRO A 17 -7.31 -4.79 -3.92
N PHE A 18 -6.98 -5.72 -3.01
CA PHE A 18 -7.26 -7.14 -3.19
C PHE A 18 -8.73 -7.42 -3.56
N LYS A 19 -9.67 -6.68 -2.95
CA LYS A 19 -11.11 -6.82 -3.23
C LYS A 19 -11.49 -6.57 -4.69
N TYR A 20 -10.76 -5.72 -5.41
CA TYR A 20 -10.97 -5.45 -6.83
C TYR A 20 -10.20 -6.42 -7.72
N PHE A 21 -9.01 -6.83 -7.28
CA PHE A 21 -8.22 -7.86 -7.95
C PHE A 21 -8.92 -9.23 -7.93
N GLY A 22 -9.41 -9.65 -6.78
CA GLY A 22 -10.10 -10.93 -6.62
C GLY A 22 -11.51 -10.92 -7.20
N ASN A 23 -12.18 -9.77 -7.27
CA ASN A 23 -13.53 -9.64 -7.83
C ASN A 23 -13.64 -8.43 -8.77
N PRO A 24 -13.02 -8.51 -9.97
CA PRO A 24 -13.05 -7.45 -10.95
C PRO A 24 -14.50 -7.32 -11.38
N LYS A 25 -15.08 -6.16 -11.13
CA LYS A 25 -16.37 -5.84 -11.72
C LYS A 25 -16.16 -5.79 -13.22
N LEU A 26 -16.62 -6.81 -13.93
CA LEU A 26 -16.73 -6.75 -15.40
C LEU A 26 -17.62 -5.55 -15.70
N TRP A 27 -17.05 -4.56 -16.40
CA TRP A 27 -17.71 -3.27 -16.59
C TRP A 27 -19.01 -3.38 -17.37
N GLU A 28 -19.18 -4.47 -18.10
CA GLU A 28 -20.45 -4.85 -18.68
C GLU A 28 -20.58 -6.36 -18.51
N PRO A 29 -21.61 -6.86 -17.80
CA PRO A 29 -21.96 -8.25 -17.96
C PRO A 29 -22.29 -8.41 -19.45
N SER A 30 -21.47 -9.18 -20.17
CA SER A 30 -21.84 -9.65 -21.50
C SER A 30 -23.25 -10.20 -21.35
N THR A 31 -24.23 -9.58 -21.99
CA THR A 31 -25.66 -9.86 -21.81
C THR A 31 -26.03 -11.30 -22.18
N THR A 32 -25.09 -12.02 -22.76
CA THR A 32 -25.10 -13.47 -22.93
C THR A 32 -24.25 -14.16 -21.87
N SER A 33 -24.73 -14.22 -20.62
CA SER A 33 -24.24 -15.22 -19.67
C SER A 33 -24.79 -16.58 -20.11
N ALA A 34 -24.17 -17.17 -21.12
CA ALA A 34 -24.44 -18.54 -21.48
C ALA A 34 -23.90 -19.41 -20.35
N SER A 35 -24.78 -19.99 -19.54
CA SER A 35 -24.35 -20.97 -18.54
C SER A 35 -23.70 -22.13 -19.26
N PHE A 36 -22.51 -22.54 -18.83
CA PHE A 36 -21.84 -23.74 -19.31
C PHE A 36 -21.96 -24.84 -18.24
N PRO A 37 -23.12 -25.53 -18.16
CA PRO A 37 -23.41 -26.47 -17.07
C PRO A 37 -22.48 -27.68 -17.04
N SER A 38 -21.84 -28.01 -18.16
CA SER A 38 -21.05 -29.23 -18.34
C SER A 38 -19.56 -29.06 -18.13
N PHE A 39 -19.10 -27.99 -17.45
CA PHE A 39 -17.67 -27.84 -17.16
C PHE A 39 -17.10 -29.04 -16.39
N LEU A 40 -17.83 -29.51 -15.37
CA LEU A 40 -17.41 -30.65 -14.56
C LEU A 40 -17.52 -32.00 -15.30
N ASP A 41 -18.26 -32.05 -16.41
CA ASP A 41 -18.39 -33.23 -17.26
C ASP A 41 -17.21 -33.36 -18.25
N LEU A 42 -16.41 -32.30 -18.40
CA LEU A 42 -15.21 -32.35 -19.24
C LEU A 42 -14.17 -33.30 -18.63
N PRO A 43 -13.35 -33.98 -19.45
CA PRO A 43 -12.18 -34.69 -18.96
C PRO A 43 -11.28 -33.75 -18.15
N VAL A 44 -10.66 -34.29 -17.09
CA VAL A 44 -9.88 -33.49 -16.13
C VAL A 44 -8.77 -32.70 -16.83
N GLU A 45 -8.17 -33.26 -17.87
CA GLU A 45 -7.13 -32.64 -18.69
C GLU A 45 -7.64 -31.38 -19.39
N ILE A 46 -8.89 -31.39 -19.87
CA ILE A 46 -9.51 -30.23 -20.52
C ILE A 46 -9.84 -29.17 -19.46
N GLN A 47 -10.35 -29.57 -18.29
CA GLN A 47 -10.57 -28.64 -17.18
C GLN A 47 -9.26 -27.93 -16.78
N PHE A 48 -8.15 -28.68 -16.71
CA PHE A 48 -6.82 -28.14 -16.44
C PHE A 48 -6.37 -27.13 -17.49
N ARG A 49 -6.51 -27.45 -18.78
CA ARG A 49 -6.18 -26.52 -19.87
C ARG A 49 -7.00 -25.23 -19.78
N ILE A 50 -8.26 -25.31 -19.38
CA ILE A 50 -9.09 -24.13 -19.17
C ILE A 50 -8.54 -23.29 -18.01
N TYR A 51 -8.17 -23.91 -16.88
CA TYR A 51 -7.57 -23.17 -15.77
C TYR A 51 -6.23 -22.51 -16.13
N GLU A 52 -5.37 -23.17 -16.91
CA GLU A 52 -4.12 -22.58 -17.41
C GLU A 52 -4.34 -21.32 -18.27
N CYS A 53 -5.50 -21.19 -18.89
CA CYS A 53 -5.88 -20.01 -19.67
C CYS A 53 -6.61 -18.93 -18.86
N CYS A 54 -6.95 -19.19 -17.59
CA CYS A 54 -7.60 -18.22 -16.73
C CYS A 54 -6.60 -17.19 -16.20
N ASP A 55 -7.04 -15.93 -16.08
CA ASP A 55 -6.28 -14.95 -15.32
C ASP A 55 -6.34 -15.24 -13.81
N ALA A 56 -5.44 -14.61 -13.05
CA ALA A 56 -5.34 -14.83 -11.61
C ALA A 56 -6.65 -14.49 -10.88
N SER A 57 -7.41 -13.52 -11.38
CA SER A 57 -8.68 -13.15 -10.78
C SER A 57 -9.74 -14.25 -10.93
N THR A 58 -9.86 -14.78 -12.14
CA THR A 58 -10.75 -15.90 -12.46
C THR A 58 -10.35 -17.13 -11.66
N LEU A 59 -9.05 -17.42 -11.55
CA LEU A 59 -8.54 -18.50 -10.72
C LEU A 59 -8.90 -18.30 -9.24
N PHE A 60 -8.78 -17.09 -8.71
CA PHE A 60 -9.21 -16.78 -7.35
C PHE A 60 -10.71 -17.05 -7.16
N GLN A 61 -11.56 -16.63 -8.10
CA GLN A 61 -13.00 -16.94 -8.05
C GLN A 61 -13.26 -18.46 -8.10
N LEU A 62 -12.58 -19.19 -8.99
CA LEU A 62 -12.68 -20.64 -9.10
C LEU A 62 -12.23 -21.37 -7.83
N MET A 63 -11.32 -20.79 -7.03
CA MET A 63 -10.97 -21.34 -5.71
C MET A 63 -12.16 -21.35 -4.73
N HIS A 64 -13.13 -20.47 -4.95
CA HIS A 64 -14.30 -20.29 -4.09
C HIS A 64 -15.57 -20.97 -4.60
N THR A 65 -15.57 -21.55 -5.81
CA THR A 65 -16.78 -22.19 -6.38
C THR A 65 -17.04 -23.58 -5.81
N CYS A 66 -16.09 -24.52 -5.90
CA CYS A 66 -16.26 -25.89 -5.39
C CYS A 66 -14.93 -26.48 -4.87
N ALA A 67 -15.00 -27.60 -4.14
CA ALA A 67 -13.80 -28.25 -3.60
C ALA A 67 -12.89 -28.81 -4.69
N HIS A 68 -13.47 -29.29 -5.80
CA HIS A 68 -12.73 -29.85 -6.94
C HIS A 68 -11.86 -28.82 -7.65
N SER A 69 -12.44 -27.67 -8.03
CA SER A 69 -11.70 -26.57 -8.66
C SER A 69 -10.68 -25.93 -7.72
N ARG A 70 -10.95 -25.93 -6.40
CA ARG A 70 -10.14 -25.21 -5.42
C ARG A 70 -8.68 -25.60 -5.38
N SER A 71 -8.37 -26.89 -5.41
CA SER A 71 -6.97 -27.34 -5.29
C SER A 71 -6.16 -26.89 -6.49
N GLU A 72 -6.69 -27.10 -7.70
CA GLU A 72 -5.99 -26.83 -8.94
C GLU A 72 -5.93 -25.34 -9.28
N ALA A 73 -7.05 -24.63 -9.12
CA ALA A 73 -7.09 -23.18 -9.27
C ALA A 73 -6.15 -22.49 -8.26
N SER A 74 -6.06 -23.01 -7.02
CA SER A 74 -5.14 -22.45 -6.03
C SER A 74 -3.68 -22.63 -6.44
N LYS A 75 -3.27 -23.78 -7.00
CA LYS A 75 -1.89 -23.98 -7.44
C LYS A 75 -1.51 -22.97 -8.51
N LEU A 76 -2.39 -22.77 -9.51
CA LEU A 76 -2.16 -21.85 -10.60
C LEU A 76 -2.19 -20.39 -10.13
N PHE A 77 -3.15 -20.02 -9.26
CA PHE A 77 -3.25 -18.68 -8.68
C PHE A 77 -1.95 -18.24 -7.99
N TRP A 78 -1.36 -19.11 -7.18
CA TRP A 78 -0.10 -18.81 -6.47
C TRP A 78 1.16 -18.97 -7.33
N ALA A 79 1.04 -19.55 -8.53
CA ALA A 79 2.16 -19.72 -9.46
C ALA A 79 2.36 -18.51 -10.39
N HIS A 80 1.45 -17.53 -10.40
CA HIS A 80 1.59 -16.33 -11.23
C HIS A 80 2.83 -15.52 -10.83
N GLN A 81 3.75 -15.36 -11.78
CA GLN A 81 5.01 -14.66 -11.55
C GLN A 81 4.91 -13.14 -11.70
N ASP A 82 3.88 -12.64 -12.39
CA ASP A 82 3.74 -11.22 -12.72
C ASP A 82 3.04 -10.40 -11.62
N ILE A 83 2.51 -11.09 -10.60
CA ILE A 83 1.80 -10.47 -9.48
C ILE A 83 2.75 -10.27 -8.32
N TRP A 84 2.88 -9.00 -7.91
CA TRP A 84 3.59 -8.60 -6.72
C TRP A 84 2.61 -8.17 -5.65
N TYR A 85 2.65 -8.85 -4.50
CA TYR A 85 1.90 -8.39 -3.34
C TYR A 85 2.65 -7.23 -2.69
N TYR A 86 1.93 -6.18 -2.32
CA TYR A 86 2.52 -4.97 -1.78
C TYR A 86 2.25 -4.88 -0.28
N CYS A 87 3.33 -4.85 0.52
CA CYS A 87 3.28 -4.71 1.97
C CYS A 87 3.51 -3.24 2.36
N GLN A 88 2.43 -2.52 2.60
CA GLN A 88 2.44 -1.13 3.05
C GLN A 88 3.00 -0.98 4.48
N ASP A 89 2.79 -2.00 5.30
CA ASP A 89 3.24 -2.10 6.68
C ASP A 89 4.74 -2.48 6.82
N ALA A 90 5.56 -2.25 5.79
CA ALA A 90 6.95 -2.73 5.76
C ALA A 90 7.77 -2.26 6.97
N TYR A 91 7.54 -1.03 7.45
CA TYR A 91 8.22 -0.48 8.62
C TYR A 91 8.00 -1.32 9.89
N LYS A 92 6.90 -2.07 9.99
CA LYS A 92 6.60 -2.99 11.10
C LYS A 92 7.55 -4.19 11.16
N PHE A 93 8.20 -4.53 10.05
CA PHE A 93 9.21 -5.59 9.99
C PHE A 93 10.57 -5.12 10.48
N THR A 94 10.74 -3.83 10.74
CA THR A 94 12.00 -3.27 11.24
C THR A 94 12.12 -3.44 12.75
N TYR A 95 13.36 -3.50 13.23
CA TYR A 95 13.69 -3.81 14.63
C TYR A 95 12.94 -2.98 15.67
N GLN A 96 12.57 -1.73 15.34
CA GLN A 96 11.87 -0.79 16.21
C GLN A 96 10.52 -1.31 16.74
N TYR A 97 9.89 -2.24 16.02
CA TYR A 97 8.60 -2.81 16.39
C TYR A 97 8.78 -4.26 16.80
N LEU A 98 9.08 -4.55 18.07
CA LEU A 98 9.37 -5.92 18.50
C LEU A 98 8.23 -6.91 18.17
N HIS A 99 6.97 -6.47 18.26
CA HIS A 99 5.78 -7.30 18.08
C HIS A 99 4.68 -6.59 17.29
N PRO A 100 4.83 -6.46 15.97
CA PRO A 100 3.84 -5.76 15.16
C PRO A 100 2.56 -6.58 15.03
N ILE A 101 1.42 -5.93 15.21
CA ILE A 101 0.14 -6.52 14.82
C ILE A 101 -0.03 -6.33 13.31
N LEU A 102 0.08 -7.44 12.60
CA LEU A 102 -0.11 -7.48 11.16
C LEU A 102 -1.58 -7.25 10.81
N GLN A 103 -1.84 -6.31 9.89
CA GLN A 103 -3.18 -5.92 9.48
C GLN A 103 -3.72 -6.71 8.27
N PHE A 104 -3.07 -7.82 7.92
CA PHE A 104 -3.45 -8.69 6.81
C PHE A 104 -3.63 -10.15 7.23
N CYS A 105 -4.37 -10.91 6.44
CA CYS A 105 -4.71 -12.31 6.72
C CYS A 105 -3.46 -13.21 6.75
N PRO A 106 -3.12 -13.87 7.87
CA PRO A 106 -1.94 -14.74 7.98
C PRO A 106 -1.99 -15.94 7.02
N GLU A 107 -3.17 -16.55 6.83
CA GLU A 107 -3.36 -17.69 5.93
C GLU A 107 -3.15 -17.32 4.46
N PHE A 108 -3.43 -16.06 4.12
CA PHE A 108 -3.14 -15.51 2.80
C PHE A 108 -1.64 -15.22 2.66
N ALA A 109 -1.06 -14.53 3.65
CA ALA A 109 0.36 -14.20 3.69
C ALA A 109 1.25 -15.45 3.59
N SER A 110 0.85 -16.56 4.23
CA SER A 110 1.62 -17.81 4.22
C SER A 110 1.80 -18.44 2.85
N ARG A 111 1.02 -18.03 1.85
CA ARG A 111 1.06 -18.55 0.47
C ARG A 111 1.76 -17.62 -0.52
N ILE A 112 2.12 -16.41 -0.09
CA ILE A 112 2.77 -15.42 -0.96
C ILE A 112 4.20 -15.85 -1.27
N ALA A 113 4.50 -16.00 -2.56
CA ALA A 113 5.84 -16.33 -3.04
C ALA A 113 6.65 -15.09 -3.46
N GLN A 114 5.99 -13.97 -3.74
CA GLN A 114 6.63 -12.72 -4.20
C GLN A 114 5.99 -11.50 -3.54
N ILE A 115 6.80 -10.65 -2.92
CA ILE A 115 6.32 -9.47 -2.18
C ILE A 115 7.23 -8.25 -2.39
N GLU A 116 6.62 -7.08 -2.38
CA GLU A 116 7.29 -5.78 -2.37
C GLU A 116 7.10 -5.12 -1.00
N PHE A 117 8.20 -4.70 -0.40
CA PHE A 117 8.23 -3.89 0.82
C PHE A 117 8.61 -2.45 0.46
N GLU A 118 7.80 -1.48 0.86
CA GLU A 118 8.14 -0.07 0.78
C GLU A 118 8.66 0.44 2.12
N LEU A 119 9.98 0.50 2.23
CA LEU A 119 10.67 1.02 3.40
C LEU A 119 11.11 2.45 3.08
N GLY A 120 10.30 3.43 3.49
CA GLY A 120 10.66 4.83 3.32
C GLY A 120 12.03 5.11 3.91
N ARG A 121 12.96 5.63 3.09
CA ARG A 121 14.37 5.82 3.48
C ARG A 121 15.03 4.49 3.87
N LEU A 122 14.90 3.48 3.01
CA LEU A 122 15.43 2.12 3.22
C LEU A 122 16.90 2.13 3.71
N GLU A 123 17.72 3.04 3.19
CA GLU A 123 19.11 3.19 3.61
C GLU A 123 19.26 3.61 5.09
N LEU A 124 18.37 4.44 5.62
CA LEU A 124 18.42 4.90 7.01
C LEU A 124 17.89 3.86 7.98
N VAL A 125 16.92 3.03 7.55
CA VAL A 125 16.28 2.00 8.38
C VAL A 125 17.30 1.02 8.96
N PHE A 126 18.34 0.69 8.20
CA PHE A 126 19.36 -0.29 8.57
C PHE A 126 20.72 0.31 8.96
N GLN A 127 20.88 1.64 8.89
CA GLN A 127 22.11 2.29 9.35
C GLN A 127 22.24 2.21 10.88
N ALA A 128 23.47 1.96 11.35
CA ALA A 128 23.77 1.89 12.78
C ALA A 128 23.72 3.27 13.46
N ASP A 129 24.13 4.32 12.75
CA ASP A 129 24.46 5.63 13.34
C ASP A 129 23.29 6.64 13.39
N ASN A 130 22.11 6.30 12.88
CA ASN A 130 20.95 7.22 12.85
C ASN A 130 20.03 7.10 14.07
N GLU A 131 20.43 6.35 15.09
CA GLU A 131 19.61 6.20 16.28
C GLU A 131 19.66 7.47 17.10
N THR A 132 18.49 8.02 17.41
CA THR A 132 18.38 9.09 18.39
C THR A 132 18.98 8.58 19.71
N PRO A 133 19.61 9.44 20.53
CA PRO A 133 20.24 9.05 21.80
C PRO A 133 19.31 8.30 22.79
N HIS A 134 18.00 8.27 22.52
CA HIS A 134 16.98 7.62 23.32
C HIS A 134 16.66 6.16 22.91
N ALA A 135 17.16 5.67 21.77
CA ALA A 135 17.06 4.26 21.43
C ALA A 135 18.12 3.46 22.21
N ARG A 136 17.70 2.81 23.29
CA ARG A 136 18.56 2.14 24.28
C ARG A 136 19.29 0.87 23.79
N GLN A 137 19.22 0.53 22.50
CA GLN A 137 19.88 -0.66 21.96
C GLN A 137 20.49 -0.33 20.60
N GLN A 138 21.79 -0.02 20.62
CA GLN A 138 22.62 0.14 19.41
C GLN A 138 22.73 -1.21 18.70
N MET A 139 21.72 -1.57 17.90
CA MET A 139 21.83 -2.72 17.02
C MET A 139 22.66 -2.33 15.81
N ASN A 140 23.62 -3.17 15.44
CA ASN A 140 24.36 -2.95 14.20
C ASN A 140 23.50 -3.31 12.97
N THR A 141 23.92 -2.90 11.77
CA THR A 141 23.20 -3.17 10.51
C THR A 141 22.88 -4.65 10.31
N VAL A 142 23.80 -5.56 10.69
CA VAL A 142 23.64 -7.01 10.52
C VAL A 142 22.52 -7.54 11.41
N GLU A 143 22.47 -7.14 12.67
CA GLU A 143 21.42 -7.55 13.60
C GLU A 143 20.04 -7.04 13.17
N LYS A 144 19.97 -5.78 12.69
CA LYS A 144 18.74 -5.21 12.13
C LYS A 144 18.25 -6.00 10.91
N ALA A 145 19.17 -6.34 10.00
CA ALA A 145 18.85 -7.13 8.81
C ALA A 145 18.39 -8.55 9.16
N GLN A 146 19.07 -9.24 10.07
CA GLN A 146 18.71 -10.58 10.54
C GLN A 146 17.32 -10.60 11.20
N SER A 147 17.04 -9.60 12.05
CA SER A 147 15.73 -9.42 12.68
C SER A 147 14.62 -9.21 11.63
N PHE A 148 14.86 -8.32 10.66
CA PHE A 148 13.94 -8.10 9.54
C PHE A 148 13.65 -9.39 8.78
N TRP A 149 14.68 -10.12 8.34
CA TRP A 149 14.50 -11.34 7.55
C TRP A 149 13.83 -12.47 8.32
N SER A 150 14.14 -12.61 9.62
CA SER A 150 13.46 -13.57 10.50
C SER A 150 11.95 -13.32 10.53
N ARG A 151 11.53 -12.06 10.68
CA ARG A 151 10.10 -11.69 10.67
C ARG A 151 9.46 -11.87 9.31
N VAL A 152 10.18 -11.56 8.22
CA VAL A 152 9.71 -11.82 6.86
C VAL A 152 9.44 -13.31 6.66
N GLN A 153 10.36 -14.20 7.07
CA GLN A 153 10.17 -15.65 6.96
C GLN A 153 9.03 -16.16 7.85
N GLN A 154 8.94 -15.66 9.09
CA GLN A 154 7.86 -16.02 10.00
C GLN A 154 6.48 -15.65 9.44
N THR A 155 6.39 -14.48 8.81
CA THR A 155 5.12 -13.96 8.29
C THR A 155 4.77 -14.53 6.91
N PHE A 156 5.77 -14.72 6.06
CA PHE A 156 5.64 -15.19 4.69
C PHE A 156 6.48 -16.46 4.48
N PRO A 157 6.13 -17.59 5.10
CA PRO A 157 6.92 -18.84 5.03
C PRO A 157 7.15 -19.38 3.61
N SER A 158 6.28 -19.05 2.65
CA SER A 158 6.42 -19.48 1.25
C SER A 158 7.21 -18.49 0.38
N ILE A 159 7.74 -17.41 0.95
CA ILE A 159 8.39 -16.35 0.19
C ILE A 159 9.64 -16.83 -0.54
N LYS A 160 9.77 -16.43 -1.81
CA LYS A 160 10.90 -16.76 -2.68
C LYS A 160 11.53 -15.54 -3.32
N LYS A 161 10.75 -14.49 -3.60
CA LYS A 161 11.25 -13.25 -4.17
C LYS A 161 10.78 -12.05 -3.34
N VAL A 162 11.70 -11.17 -3.00
CA VAL A 162 11.41 -9.95 -2.24
C VAL A 162 11.96 -8.76 -3.00
N VAL A 163 11.17 -7.71 -3.14
CA VAL A 163 11.63 -6.41 -3.63
C VAL A 163 11.60 -5.43 -2.48
N LEU A 164 12.71 -4.75 -2.23
CA LEU A 164 12.75 -3.61 -1.31
C LEU A 164 12.73 -2.30 -2.11
N THR A 165 11.88 -1.36 -1.71
CA THR A 165 11.73 -0.04 -2.34
C THR A 165 11.78 1.06 -1.28
N GLY A 166 11.86 2.32 -1.72
CA GLY A 166 11.90 3.49 -0.84
C GLY A 166 13.30 4.10 -0.63
N LEU A 167 14.23 3.78 -1.54
CA LEU A 167 15.54 4.42 -1.61
C LEU A 167 15.43 5.87 -2.09
N LEU A 168 16.27 6.75 -1.55
CA LEU A 168 16.31 8.13 -2.01
C LEU A 168 16.74 8.27 -3.47
N SER A 169 16.07 9.19 -4.16
CA SER A 169 16.33 9.56 -5.55
C SER A 169 17.78 9.99 -5.85
N ARG A 170 18.56 10.40 -4.84
CA ARG A 170 19.98 10.75 -5.01
C ARG A 170 20.83 9.57 -5.50
N MET A 171 20.33 8.35 -5.30
CA MET A 171 20.97 7.10 -5.70
C MET A 171 20.55 6.61 -7.11
N GLY A 172 19.99 7.48 -7.95
CA GLY A 172 19.54 7.12 -9.30
C GLY A 172 20.65 6.65 -10.25
N ALA A 173 21.92 6.83 -9.87
CA ALA A 173 23.08 6.21 -10.50
C ALA A 173 23.71 5.25 -9.48
N LEU A 174 24.26 4.13 -9.98
CA LEU A 174 25.15 3.25 -9.21
C LEU A 174 26.15 4.12 -8.43
N PRO A 175 26.58 3.68 -7.22
CA PRO A 175 27.79 4.26 -6.68
C PRO A 175 28.88 4.02 -7.73
N PRO A 176 29.64 5.06 -8.14
CA PRO A 176 30.84 4.86 -8.95
C PRO A 176 31.67 3.71 -8.38
N ASP A 177 32.31 2.90 -9.24
CA ASP A 177 33.10 1.73 -8.80
C ASP A 177 34.21 2.10 -7.78
N ASP A 178 34.54 3.39 -7.64
CA ASP A 178 35.52 3.99 -6.75
C ASP A 178 34.94 4.76 -5.55
N GLU A 179 33.62 4.95 -5.45
CA GLU A 179 33.00 5.73 -4.37
C GLU A 179 32.40 4.83 -3.28
N TYR A 180 33.01 4.86 -2.10
CA TYR A 180 32.46 4.19 -0.93
C TYR A 180 31.28 5.00 -0.37
N ASP A 181 30.06 4.50 -0.60
CA ASP A 181 28.85 5.05 0.01
C ASP A 181 28.35 4.10 1.11
N VAL A 182 28.23 4.65 2.32
CA VAL A 182 27.76 3.97 3.53
C VAL A 182 26.34 3.42 3.34
N ALA A 183 25.48 4.11 2.59
CA ALA A 183 24.12 3.67 2.29
C ALA A 183 24.13 2.37 1.47
N TYR A 184 24.88 2.33 0.37
CA TYR A 184 24.99 1.13 -0.47
C TYR A 184 25.63 -0.04 0.28
N SER A 185 26.60 0.24 1.14
CA SER A 185 27.23 -0.78 2.00
C SER A 185 26.21 -1.38 2.97
N ALA A 186 25.38 -0.56 3.62
CA ALA A 186 24.33 -1.04 4.51
C ALA A 186 23.28 -1.90 3.76
N LEU A 187 22.85 -1.47 2.58
CA LEU A 187 21.88 -2.21 1.75
C LEU A 187 22.45 -3.54 1.25
N THR A 188 23.71 -3.53 0.84
CA THR A 188 24.44 -4.73 0.44
C THR A 188 24.45 -5.75 1.57
N LEU A 189 24.78 -5.31 2.80
CA LEU A 189 24.72 -6.17 3.98
C LEU A 189 23.31 -6.70 4.21
N VAL A 190 22.27 -5.87 4.11
CA VAL A 190 20.87 -6.31 4.27
C VAL A 190 20.53 -7.40 3.26
N VAL A 191 20.87 -7.22 1.99
CA VAL A 191 20.62 -8.22 0.94
C VAL A 191 21.41 -9.51 1.20
N GLN A 192 22.66 -9.41 1.64
CA GLN A 192 23.50 -10.57 1.95
C GLN A 192 23.04 -11.35 3.19
N GLN A 193 22.35 -10.71 4.14
CA GLN A 193 21.74 -11.38 5.28
C GLN A 193 20.42 -12.10 4.94
N ALA A 194 19.94 -12.00 3.70
CA ALA A 194 18.73 -12.69 3.30
C ALA A 194 18.90 -14.21 3.35
N PRO A 195 17.86 -14.96 3.79
CA PRO A 195 17.87 -16.41 3.76
C PRO A 195 18.16 -16.95 2.35
N PRO A 196 18.90 -18.07 2.22
CA PRO A 196 19.38 -18.55 0.92
C PRO A 196 18.26 -18.95 -0.06
N ASN A 197 17.04 -19.18 0.44
CA ASN A 197 15.87 -19.48 -0.36
C ASN A 197 15.10 -18.24 -0.85
N ILE A 198 15.55 -17.03 -0.48
CA ILE A 198 14.93 -15.75 -0.85
C ILE A 198 15.84 -15.01 -1.83
N ILE A 199 15.33 -14.73 -3.01
CA ILE A 199 15.96 -13.84 -3.98
C ILE A 199 15.52 -12.42 -3.67
N VAL A 200 16.47 -11.55 -3.35
CA VAL A 200 16.19 -10.14 -3.05
C VAL A 200 16.54 -9.27 -4.23
N PHE A 201 15.63 -8.35 -4.54
CA PHE A 201 15.80 -7.29 -5.50
C PHE A 201 15.63 -5.93 -4.81
N LEU A 202 16.21 -4.92 -5.43
CA LEU A 202 16.09 -3.53 -5.00
C LEU A 202 15.50 -2.73 -6.15
N ALA A 203 14.37 -2.06 -5.93
CA ALA A 203 13.79 -1.20 -6.94
C ALA A 203 14.19 0.25 -6.66
N VAL A 204 14.93 0.83 -7.59
CA VAL A 204 15.44 2.21 -7.51
C VAL A 204 14.72 3.05 -8.55
N GLU A 205 14.15 4.18 -8.14
CA GLU A 205 13.53 5.13 -9.07
C GLU A 205 14.61 5.75 -9.98
N ASP A 206 14.39 5.71 -11.30
CA ASP A 206 15.30 6.35 -12.25
C ASP A 206 15.21 7.89 -12.16
N ASN A 207 16.28 8.53 -11.68
CA ASN A 207 16.35 9.99 -11.56
C ASN A 207 17.19 10.68 -12.62
N ARG A 208 17.64 9.97 -13.65
CA ARG A 208 18.51 10.52 -14.71
C ARG A 208 17.91 11.69 -15.47
N SER A 209 16.58 11.73 -15.60
CA SER A 209 15.92 12.79 -16.34
C SER A 209 15.84 14.13 -15.59
N GLY A 210 16.11 14.19 -14.27
CA GLY A 210 15.86 15.37 -13.42
C GLY A 210 14.36 15.73 -13.28
N ILE A 211 13.56 15.35 -14.27
CA ILE A 211 12.10 15.40 -14.35
C ILE A 211 11.55 14.32 -13.41
N ARG A 212 10.66 14.67 -12.48
CA ARG A 212 9.99 13.64 -11.66
C ARG A 212 8.68 13.28 -12.32
N LEU A 213 8.68 12.20 -13.09
CA LEU A 213 7.45 11.64 -13.67
C LEU A 213 6.67 10.82 -12.61
N PRO A 214 5.33 10.84 -12.63
CA PRO A 214 4.44 10.06 -11.74
C PRO A 214 4.66 8.55 -11.73
N GLN A 215 5.30 8.04 -12.78
CA GLN A 215 5.56 6.61 -12.96
C GLN A 215 6.94 6.49 -13.56
N LYS A 216 7.95 6.87 -12.77
CA LYS A 216 9.30 6.51 -13.16
C LYS A 216 9.38 4.99 -13.22
N PRO A 217 9.81 4.42 -14.36
CA PRO A 217 10.24 3.04 -14.35
C PRO A 217 11.23 2.90 -13.20
N HIS A 218 11.00 1.88 -12.38
CA HIS A 218 12.01 1.51 -11.41
C HIS A 218 13.00 0.65 -12.16
N ARG A 219 14.28 0.85 -11.89
CA ARG A 219 15.29 -0.13 -12.26
C ARG A 219 15.30 -1.18 -11.18
N LEU A 220 15.15 -2.43 -11.57
CA LEU A 220 15.24 -3.57 -10.67
C LEU A 220 16.68 -4.05 -10.61
N TRP A 221 17.25 -4.03 -9.42
CA TRP A 221 18.63 -4.41 -9.16
C TRP A 221 18.70 -5.71 -8.38
N ARG A 222 19.78 -6.45 -8.57
CA ARG A 222 20.18 -7.60 -7.76
C ARG A 222 21.62 -7.41 -7.31
N VAL A 223 21.89 -7.78 -6.06
CA VAL A 223 23.27 -7.81 -5.52
C VAL A 223 23.77 -9.25 -5.60
N ALA A 224 24.90 -9.47 -6.26
CA ALA A 224 25.55 -10.77 -6.28
C ALA A 224 26.18 -11.09 -4.90
N ALA A 225 26.07 -12.34 -4.48
CA ALA A 225 26.70 -12.84 -3.25
C ALA A 225 28.12 -13.37 -3.53
N ASP A 226 28.96 -12.55 -4.14
CA ASP A 226 30.38 -12.79 -4.37
C ASP A 226 31.25 -12.16 -3.27
N LEU A 227 32.56 -12.42 -3.30
CA LEU A 227 33.52 -11.82 -2.36
C LEU A 227 33.55 -10.28 -2.46
N ARG A 228 33.09 -9.72 -3.57
CA ARG A 228 32.99 -8.29 -3.85
C ARG A 228 31.60 -7.99 -4.40
N PRO A 229 30.59 -7.75 -3.54
CA PRO A 229 29.20 -7.59 -3.94
C PRO A 229 29.05 -6.66 -5.15
N SER A 230 28.59 -7.23 -6.27
CA SER A 230 28.34 -6.50 -7.50
C SER A 230 26.84 -6.26 -7.70
N TRP A 231 26.49 -5.02 -8.05
CA TRP A 231 25.12 -4.61 -8.33
C TRP A 231 24.81 -4.76 -9.81
N GLN A 232 23.77 -5.50 -10.14
CA GLN A 232 23.40 -5.85 -11.50
C GLN A 232 21.96 -5.43 -11.78
N ILE A 233 21.74 -4.73 -12.90
CA ILE A 233 20.39 -4.45 -13.38
C ILE A 233 19.80 -5.74 -13.90
N VAL A 234 18.66 -6.13 -13.34
CA VAL A 234 17.85 -7.25 -13.79
C VAL A 234 16.81 -6.77 -14.81
N GLU A 235 16.24 -5.58 -14.58
CA GLU A 235 15.21 -5.00 -15.43
C GLU A 235 15.31 -3.47 -15.40
N GLU A 236 15.40 -2.83 -16.58
CA GLU A 236 15.52 -1.37 -16.70
C GLU A 236 14.18 -0.66 -16.43
N ASP A 237 13.07 -1.24 -16.89
CA ASP A 237 11.74 -0.62 -16.89
C ASP A 237 10.71 -1.37 -16.04
N TRP A 238 11.08 -1.69 -14.79
CA TRP A 238 10.24 -2.50 -13.90
C TRP A 238 8.96 -1.78 -13.49
N THR A 239 7.82 -2.31 -13.96
CA THR A 239 6.49 -1.74 -13.77
C THR A 239 5.48 -2.83 -13.35
N PRO A 240 5.64 -3.42 -12.16
CA PRO A 240 4.85 -4.58 -11.75
C PRO A 240 3.39 -4.23 -11.48
N SER A 241 2.53 -5.25 -11.62
CA SER A 241 1.18 -5.21 -11.07
C SER A 241 1.24 -5.43 -9.55
N ARG A 242 0.89 -4.39 -8.79
CA ARG A 242 0.95 -4.39 -7.32
C ARG A 242 -0.43 -4.62 -6.71
N ILE A 243 -0.57 -5.67 -5.92
CA ILE A 243 -1.82 -6.02 -5.24
C ILE A 243 -1.66 -5.78 -3.74
N LEU A 244 -2.53 -4.95 -3.15
CA LEU A 244 -2.56 -4.79 -1.70
C LEU A 244 -2.93 -6.11 -1.03
N LEU A 245 -2.35 -6.39 0.13
CA LEU A 245 -2.72 -7.57 0.93
C LEU A 245 -4.18 -7.45 1.41
N PRO A 246 -4.92 -8.57 1.46
CA PRO A 246 -6.28 -8.55 2.01
C PRO A 246 -6.25 -8.23 3.51
N PRO A 247 -7.06 -7.26 3.97
CA PRO A 247 -7.07 -6.87 5.37
C PRO A 247 -7.53 -8.03 6.26
N LYS A 248 -6.90 -8.15 7.42
CA LYS A 248 -7.29 -9.10 8.45
C LYS A 248 -8.61 -8.65 9.05
N ARG A 249 -9.52 -9.61 9.29
CA ARG A 249 -10.69 -9.35 10.12
C ARG A 249 -10.29 -9.54 11.57
N PHE A 250 -10.45 -8.49 12.36
CA PHE A 250 -10.22 -8.54 13.79
C PHE A 250 -11.57 -8.74 14.50
N SER A 251 -11.66 -9.77 15.33
CA SER A 251 -12.77 -9.91 16.27
C SER A 251 -12.52 -9.01 17.47
N THR A 252 -13.60 -8.58 18.12
CA THR A 252 -13.65 -7.86 19.41
C THR A 252 -13.26 -6.37 19.45
N TYR A 253 -13.91 -5.66 20.36
CA TYR A 253 -13.65 -4.28 20.77
C TYR A 253 -12.86 -4.32 22.07
N PRO A 254 -11.84 -3.46 22.30
CA PRO A 254 -11.51 -2.26 21.54
C PRO A 254 -10.42 -2.39 20.46
N LEU A 255 -9.45 -3.31 20.59
CA LEU A 255 -8.29 -3.40 19.69
C LEU A 255 -8.70 -3.69 18.24
N GLY A 256 -9.58 -4.66 18.02
CA GLY A 256 -10.02 -5.01 16.67
C GLY A 256 -10.77 -3.87 15.98
N THR A 257 -11.49 -3.06 16.76
CA THR A 257 -12.18 -1.85 16.27
C THR A 257 -11.16 -0.77 15.87
N PHE A 258 -10.11 -0.56 16.68
CA PHE A 258 -9.02 0.37 16.36
C PHE A 258 -8.25 -0.04 15.11
N LEU A 259 -7.87 -1.32 14.99
CA LEU A 259 -7.15 -1.81 13.81
C LEU A 259 -8.01 -1.76 12.54
N THR A 260 -9.32 -1.99 12.66
CA THR A 260 -10.27 -1.79 11.55
C THR A 260 -10.36 -0.34 11.13
N PHE A 261 -10.37 0.60 12.09
CA PHE A 261 -10.32 2.03 11.80
C PHE A 261 -9.06 2.41 11.02
N LEU A 262 -7.87 1.99 11.49
CA LEU A 262 -6.60 2.29 10.81
C LEU A 262 -6.58 1.76 9.37
N SER A 263 -6.97 0.49 9.18
CA SER A 263 -7.01 -0.12 7.85
C SER A 263 -8.00 0.58 6.90
N ASN A 264 -9.19 0.94 7.40
CA ASN A 264 -10.18 1.67 6.60
C ASN A 264 -9.72 3.07 6.24
N GLN A 265 -9.08 3.78 7.18
CA GLN A 265 -8.54 5.12 6.96
C GLN A 265 -7.46 5.08 5.88
N GLU A 266 -6.49 4.18 6.01
CA GLU A 266 -5.40 4.02 5.06
C GLU A 266 -5.89 3.67 3.66
N GLN A 267 -6.79 2.68 3.56
CA GLN A 267 -7.43 2.30 2.30
C GLN A 267 -8.19 3.48 1.66
N SER A 268 -8.91 4.27 2.46
CA SER A 268 -9.64 5.45 1.98
C SER A 268 -8.70 6.52 1.45
N VAL A 269 -7.57 6.77 2.13
CA VAL A 269 -6.53 7.71 1.67
C VAL A 269 -5.96 7.26 0.32
N LEU A 270 -5.62 5.98 0.18
CA LEU A 270 -5.10 5.44 -1.08
C LEU A 270 -6.13 5.50 -2.22
N GLU A 271 -7.41 5.21 -1.94
CA GLU A 271 -8.47 5.31 -2.93
C GLU A 271 -8.74 6.77 -3.35
N SER A 272 -8.73 7.70 -2.40
CA SER A 272 -8.86 9.15 -2.67
C SER A 272 -7.72 9.67 -3.54
N ARG A 273 -6.48 9.24 -3.31
CA ARG A 273 -5.34 9.58 -4.17
C ARG A 273 -5.51 9.04 -5.58
N GLY A 274 -5.94 7.78 -5.72
CA GLY A 274 -6.25 7.20 -7.03
C GLY A 274 -7.34 7.97 -7.77
N LEU A 275 -8.39 8.44 -7.06
CA LEU A 275 -9.43 9.29 -7.63
C LEU A 275 -8.91 10.64 -8.12
N ARG A 276 -8.10 11.33 -7.31
CA ARG A 276 -7.45 12.60 -7.69
C ARG A 276 -6.60 12.40 -8.94
N TRP A 277 -5.76 11.38 -8.95
CA TRP A 277 -4.90 11.09 -10.10
C TRP A 277 -5.72 10.78 -11.36
N LEU A 278 -6.78 9.98 -11.27
CA LEU A 278 -7.66 9.68 -12.41
C LEU A 278 -8.32 10.94 -12.99
N ARG A 279 -8.71 11.90 -12.15
CA ARG A 279 -9.24 13.20 -12.59
C ARG A 279 -8.18 14.02 -13.32
N VAL A 280 -6.98 14.12 -12.77
CA VAL A 280 -5.86 14.84 -13.40
C VAL A 280 -5.48 14.18 -14.73
N GLU A 281 -5.30 12.87 -14.76
CA GLU A 281 -4.94 12.10 -15.96
C GLU A 281 -5.99 12.22 -17.07
N SER A 282 -7.26 12.50 -16.74
CA SER A 282 -8.31 12.74 -17.74
C SER A 282 -7.99 13.87 -18.71
N TYR A 283 -7.21 14.88 -18.30
CA TYR A 283 -6.76 15.99 -19.15
C TYR A 283 -5.81 15.54 -20.25
N ALA A 284 -4.85 14.67 -19.94
CA ALA A 284 -3.96 14.11 -20.95
C ALA A 284 -4.70 13.15 -21.89
N ARG A 285 -5.64 12.37 -21.34
CA ARG A 285 -6.30 11.29 -22.08
C ARG A 285 -7.38 11.76 -23.04
N TYR A 286 -8.13 12.78 -22.64
CA TYR A 286 -9.25 13.33 -23.40
C TYR A 286 -8.94 14.73 -23.94
N ALA A 287 -7.66 15.02 -24.15
CA ALA A 287 -7.18 16.23 -24.80
C ALA A 287 -7.78 16.38 -26.21
N VAL A 288 -8.18 17.61 -26.56
CA VAL A 288 -8.68 17.94 -27.90
C VAL A 288 -7.56 18.52 -28.74
N GLY A 289 -7.45 18.05 -29.99
CA GLY A 289 -6.42 18.51 -30.91
C GLY A 289 -4.99 18.25 -30.41
N SER A 290 -4.78 17.16 -29.67
CA SER A 290 -3.50 16.81 -29.02
C SER A 290 -2.96 17.87 -28.05
N THR A 291 -3.81 18.82 -27.63
CA THR A 291 -3.45 19.88 -26.69
C THR A 291 -3.98 19.52 -25.31
N ILE A 292 -3.06 19.29 -24.39
CA ILE A 292 -3.33 19.00 -22.98
C ILE A 292 -3.32 20.34 -22.23
N THR A 293 -4.43 20.67 -21.58
CA THR A 293 -4.55 21.88 -20.75
C THR A 293 -4.20 21.58 -19.29
N CYS A 294 -3.70 22.60 -18.58
CA CYS A 294 -3.55 22.52 -17.14
C CYS A 294 -4.94 22.40 -16.46
N PRO A 295 -5.11 21.53 -15.44
CA PRO A 295 -6.38 21.39 -14.73
C PRO A 295 -6.70 22.56 -13.81
N LYS A 296 -5.72 23.40 -13.48
CA LYS A 296 -5.89 24.55 -12.60
C LYS A 296 -6.50 25.73 -13.38
N SER A 297 -7.59 26.30 -12.87
CA SER A 297 -8.42 27.28 -13.58
C SER A 297 -7.75 28.63 -13.84
N ASP A 298 -6.73 29.00 -13.07
CA ASP A 298 -5.94 30.22 -13.24
C ASP A 298 -4.62 29.95 -13.99
N CYS A 299 -4.50 28.80 -14.66
CA CYS A 299 -3.32 28.41 -15.42
C CYS A 299 -3.67 28.10 -16.88
N ASP A 300 -3.34 29.03 -17.79
CA ASP A 300 -3.60 28.88 -19.23
C ASP A 300 -2.52 28.06 -19.97
N SER A 301 -1.66 27.34 -19.23
CA SER A 301 -0.59 26.55 -19.84
C SER A 301 -1.14 25.36 -20.62
N THR A 302 -0.61 25.16 -21.82
CA THR A 302 -0.97 24.07 -22.73
C THR A 302 0.26 23.31 -23.18
N PHE A 303 0.07 22.03 -23.50
CA PHE A 303 1.15 21.10 -23.78
C PHE A 303 0.76 20.13 -24.89
N THR A 304 1.70 19.79 -25.76
CA THR A 304 1.51 18.74 -26.79
C THR A 304 1.98 17.38 -26.30
N GLU A 305 2.87 17.36 -25.31
CA GLU A 305 3.48 16.15 -24.78
C GLU A 305 3.06 15.93 -23.33
N LYS A 306 2.73 14.68 -23.01
CA LYS A 306 2.26 14.30 -21.68
C LYS A 306 3.32 14.51 -20.59
N ASP A 307 4.59 14.30 -20.93
CA ASP A 307 5.67 14.40 -19.95
C ASP A 307 5.99 15.85 -19.58
N THR A 308 5.92 16.79 -20.54
CA THR A 308 6.06 18.23 -20.27
C THR A 308 4.89 18.76 -19.45
N TRP A 309 3.67 18.31 -19.75
CA TRP A 309 2.49 18.61 -18.92
C TRP A 309 2.63 18.10 -17.49
N ARG A 310 3.02 16.83 -17.30
CA ARG A 310 3.24 16.25 -15.96
C ARG A 310 4.32 16.99 -15.18
N GLN A 311 5.41 17.35 -15.84
CA GLN A 311 6.49 18.12 -15.23
C GLN A 311 5.99 19.50 -14.79
N HIS A 312 5.17 20.18 -15.61
CA HIS A 312 4.51 21.42 -15.21
C HIS A 312 3.65 21.24 -13.96
N LEU A 313 2.76 20.25 -13.92
CA LEU A 313 1.87 20.02 -12.75
C LEU A 313 2.64 19.87 -11.45
N LYS A 314 3.83 19.30 -11.53
CA LYS A 314 4.71 19.14 -10.38
C LYS A 314 5.40 20.44 -10.00
N ASP A 315 5.98 21.13 -10.97
CA ASP A 315 6.76 22.36 -10.74
C ASP A 315 5.89 23.51 -10.23
N THR A 316 4.60 23.51 -10.59
CA THR A 316 3.61 24.49 -10.12
C THR A 316 2.72 23.97 -9.00
N HIS A 317 2.89 22.71 -8.58
CA HIS A 317 1.98 22.05 -7.62
C HIS A 317 0.50 22.04 -8.07
N HIS A 318 0.22 22.12 -9.38
CA HIS A 318 -1.13 22.07 -9.97
C HIS A 318 -1.72 20.65 -10.09
N ASN A 319 -0.97 19.62 -9.68
CA ASN A 319 -1.49 18.24 -9.57
C ASN A 319 -2.54 18.06 -8.45
N GLY A 320 -2.80 19.11 -7.68
CA GLY A 320 -3.77 19.10 -6.59
C GLY A 320 -3.21 18.55 -5.28
N TYR A 321 -2.01 17.97 -5.21
CA TYR A 321 -1.48 17.44 -3.94
C TYR A 321 -1.00 18.52 -2.95
N GLY A 322 -1.32 19.80 -3.19
CA GLY A 322 -1.10 20.86 -2.22
C GLY A 322 -1.85 20.55 -0.92
N SER A 323 -1.25 20.93 0.21
CA SER A 323 -1.71 20.64 1.58
C SER A 323 -3.04 21.30 1.99
N GLY A 324 -3.77 21.91 1.04
CA GLY A 324 -5.04 22.58 1.28
C GLY A 324 -6.22 21.67 0.97
N GLN A 325 -6.94 21.26 2.01
CA GLN A 325 -8.13 20.42 1.94
C GLN A 325 -9.29 21.07 1.16
N GLU A 326 -9.28 22.39 0.98
CA GLU A 326 -10.36 23.14 0.33
C GLU A 326 -10.42 23.00 -1.21
N ASP A 327 -9.35 22.54 -1.87
CA ASP A 327 -9.34 22.36 -3.34
C ASP A 327 -9.58 20.88 -3.75
N GLU A 328 -9.69 19.96 -2.79
CA GLU A 328 -9.88 18.52 -3.04
C GLU A 328 -11.22 18.17 -3.68
N THR A 329 -12.28 18.92 -3.36
CA THR A 329 -13.62 18.71 -3.90
C THR A 329 -13.79 19.28 -5.30
N LYS A 330 -12.80 20.02 -5.81
CA LYS A 330 -12.92 20.82 -7.04
C LYS A 330 -12.03 20.38 -8.20
N SER A 331 -11.23 19.31 -8.08
CA SER A 331 -10.54 18.78 -9.26
C SER A 331 -11.58 18.36 -10.31
N ARG A 332 -11.76 19.22 -11.31
CA ARG A 332 -12.68 19.00 -12.41
C ARG A 332 -12.10 17.91 -13.31
N PHE A 333 -12.98 17.24 -14.04
CA PHE A 333 -12.56 16.43 -15.17
C PHE A 333 -12.17 17.34 -16.32
N CYS A 334 -11.34 16.83 -17.23
CA CYS A 334 -11.26 17.40 -18.56
C CYS A 334 -12.67 17.49 -19.16
N GLU A 335 -12.99 18.60 -19.82
CA GLU A 335 -14.32 18.89 -20.37
C GLU A 335 -14.84 17.71 -21.21
N HIS A 336 -13.96 17.17 -22.06
CA HIS A 336 -14.23 16.09 -23.01
C HIS A 336 -14.16 14.68 -22.43
N THR A 337 -14.00 14.54 -21.11
CA THR A 337 -14.04 13.24 -20.47
C THR A 337 -15.42 12.57 -20.71
N PRO A 338 -15.48 11.31 -21.20
CA PRO A 338 -16.73 10.61 -21.46
C PRO A 338 -17.63 10.53 -20.23
N ALA A 339 -18.95 10.65 -20.43
CA ALA A 339 -19.94 10.62 -19.36
C ALA A 339 -19.86 9.33 -18.53
N GLU A 340 -19.70 8.18 -19.18
CA GLU A 340 -19.54 6.87 -18.53
C GLU A 340 -18.36 6.85 -17.56
N PHE A 341 -17.23 7.46 -17.94
CA PHE A 341 -16.05 7.54 -17.09
C PHE A 341 -16.25 8.50 -15.92
N LYS A 342 -16.88 9.67 -16.16
CA LYS A 342 -17.27 10.61 -15.09
C LYS A 342 -18.18 9.91 -14.07
N THR A 343 -19.23 9.23 -14.53
CA THR A 343 -20.15 8.47 -13.68
C THR A 343 -19.45 7.35 -12.91
N ALA A 344 -18.53 6.62 -13.53
CA ALA A 344 -17.76 5.56 -12.85
C ALA A 344 -16.90 6.13 -11.71
N ILE A 345 -16.23 7.26 -11.94
CA ILE A 345 -15.40 7.95 -10.93
C ILE A 345 -16.27 8.57 -9.84
N GLU A 346 -17.40 9.20 -10.16
CA GLU A 346 -18.35 9.73 -9.18
C GLU A 346 -18.93 8.63 -8.29
N LYS A 347 -19.34 7.51 -8.88
CA LYS A 347 -19.79 6.33 -8.12
C LYS A 347 -18.71 5.82 -7.18
N ARG A 348 -17.45 5.85 -7.62
CA ARG A 348 -16.31 5.50 -6.77
C ARG A 348 -16.08 6.55 -5.67
N GLN A 349 -16.14 7.83 -5.98
CA GLN A 349 -16.03 8.91 -4.99
C GLN A 349 -17.07 8.74 -3.89
N ASN A 350 -18.33 8.50 -4.24
CA ASN A 350 -19.41 8.29 -3.27
C ASN A 350 -19.11 7.09 -2.35
N ARG A 351 -18.55 6.00 -2.88
CA ARG A 351 -18.13 4.84 -2.10
C ARG A 351 -16.99 5.19 -1.13
N VAL A 352 -15.99 5.94 -1.59
CA VAL A 352 -14.85 6.35 -0.76
C VAL A 352 -15.32 7.31 0.35
N SER A 353 -16.20 8.25 0.02
CA SER A 353 -16.83 9.14 1.01
C SER A 353 -17.66 8.37 2.04
N ALA A 354 -18.45 7.38 1.62
CA ALA A 354 -19.18 6.51 2.56
C ALA A 354 -18.23 5.72 3.48
N SER A 355 -17.15 5.15 2.92
CA SER A 355 -16.10 4.48 3.70
C SER A 355 -15.43 5.40 4.72
N TYR A 356 -15.28 6.69 4.39
CA TYR A 356 -14.74 7.69 5.30
C TYR A 356 -15.71 7.99 6.45
N GLU A 357 -17.01 8.12 6.18
CA GLU A 357 -18.02 8.28 7.23
C GLU A 357 -18.12 7.03 8.13
N ASP A 358 -17.99 5.83 7.57
CA ASP A 358 -17.92 4.59 8.33
C ASP A 358 -16.70 4.59 9.26
N ALA A 359 -15.51 4.97 8.75
CA ALA A 359 -14.31 5.09 9.56
C ALA A 359 -14.46 6.16 10.66
N ARG A 360 -15.10 7.30 10.37
CA ARG A 360 -15.40 8.35 11.35
C ARG A 360 -16.38 7.87 12.43
N ALA A 361 -17.38 7.06 12.07
CA ALA A 361 -18.28 6.45 13.05
C ALA A 361 -17.54 5.49 13.99
N ILE A 362 -16.62 4.68 13.46
CA ILE A 362 -15.75 3.81 14.26
C ILE A 362 -14.86 4.65 15.18
N TRP A 363 -14.24 5.71 14.66
CA TRP A 363 -13.41 6.63 15.43
C TRP A 363 -14.18 7.26 16.59
N ARG A 364 -15.40 7.76 16.36
CA ARG A 364 -16.26 8.30 17.43
C ARG A 364 -16.52 7.29 18.54
N LYS A 365 -16.82 6.03 18.17
CA LYS A 365 -17.01 4.95 19.15
C LYS A 365 -15.75 4.66 19.97
N LEU A 366 -14.58 4.72 19.36
CA LEU A 366 -13.30 4.54 20.04
C LEU A 366 -13.02 5.72 20.99
N HIS A 367 -13.23 6.95 20.50
CA HIS A 367 -13.09 8.17 21.28
C HIS A 367 -14.02 8.17 22.50
N ASP A 368 -15.29 7.82 22.32
CA ASP A 368 -16.26 7.72 23.43
C ASP A 368 -15.82 6.69 24.47
N GLY A 369 -15.25 5.55 24.04
CA GLY A 369 -14.69 4.55 24.94
C GLY A 369 -13.42 4.99 25.65
N TRP A 370 -12.62 5.81 24.96
CA TRP A 370 -11.36 6.34 25.44
C TRP A 370 -11.51 7.47 26.45
N ASP A 371 -12.70 8.04 26.69
CA ASP A 371 -13.13 8.96 27.78
C ASP A 371 -12.07 9.91 28.43
N GLN A 372 -12.41 10.57 29.53
CA GLN A 372 -11.45 11.37 30.29
C GLN A 372 -10.48 10.47 31.05
N GLU A 373 -9.22 10.88 31.13
CA GLU A 373 -8.20 10.23 31.92
C GLU A 373 -8.64 10.11 33.40
N GLY A 374 -8.38 8.95 34.01
CA GLY A 374 -8.78 8.66 35.39
C GLY A 374 -10.24 8.21 35.59
N THR A 375 -11.08 8.22 34.55
CA THR A 375 -12.44 7.68 34.65
C THR A 375 -12.45 6.14 34.70
N GLU A 376 -13.47 5.56 35.33
CA GLU A 376 -13.64 4.10 35.36
C GLU A 376 -13.81 3.52 33.95
N LYS A 377 -14.51 4.24 33.07
CA LYS A 377 -14.71 3.84 31.67
C LYS A 377 -13.39 3.75 30.91
N ARG A 378 -12.52 4.76 31.07
CA ARG A 378 -11.14 4.77 30.54
C ARG A 378 -10.36 3.55 31.00
N ARG A 379 -10.37 3.29 32.31
CA ARG A 379 -9.65 2.17 32.92
C ARG A 379 -10.11 0.82 32.36
N MET A 380 -11.43 0.61 32.27
CA MET A 380 -12.00 -0.60 31.67
C MET A 380 -11.62 -0.75 30.19
N PHE A 381 -11.59 0.35 29.42
CA PHE A 381 -11.16 0.33 28.04
C PHE A 381 -9.69 -0.09 27.93
N GLU A 382 -8.79 0.52 28.71
CA GLU A 382 -7.36 0.20 28.69
C GLU A 382 -7.08 -1.24 29.12
N GLU A 383 -7.77 -1.73 30.14
CA GLU A 383 -7.69 -3.12 30.59
C GLU A 383 -8.09 -4.08 29.47
N ALA A 384 -9.22 -3.83 28.80
CA ALA A 384 -9.68 -4.63 27.66
C ALA A 384 -8.73 -4.54 26.46
N PHE A 385 -8.20 -3.36 26.17
CA PHE A 385 -7.24 -3.14 25.09
C PHE A 385 -5.93 -3.90 25.36
N ARG A 386 -5.37 -3.81 26.57
CA ARG A 386 -4.18 -4.57 27.00
C ARG A 386 -4.40 -6.08 26.93
N ALA A 387 -5.58 -6.55 27.36
CA ALA A 387 -5.92 -7.97 27.28
C ALA A 387 -5.88 -8.47 25.83
N GLN A 388 -6.49 -7.73 24.89
CA GLN A 388 -6.49 -8.10 23.47
C GLN A 388 -5.11 -8.00 22.83
N LEU A 389 -4.28 -7.04 23.24
CA LEU A 389 -2.88 -6.97 22.80
C LEU A 389 -2.09 -8.22 23.24
N ARG A 390 -2.32 -8.72 24.46
CA ARG A 390 -1.70 -9.97 24.93
C ARG A 390 -2.17 -11.18 24.12
N GLU A 391 -3.48 -11.29 23.85
CA GLU A 391 -4.03 -12.36 23.01
C GLU A 391 -3.48 -12.32 21.58
N ALA A 392 -3.22 -11.13 21.05
CA ALA A 392 -2.61 -10.92 19.75
C ALA A 392 -1.09 -11.15 19.72
N ASN A 393 -0.47 -11.54 20.84
CA ASN A 393 0.98 -11.65 21.03
C ASN A 393 1.74 -10.36 20.65
N ALA A 394 1.19 -9.20 21.00
CA ALA A 394 1.80 -7.90 20.74
C ALA A 394 2.89 -7.50 21.76
N PHE A 395 3.33 -8.44 22.61
CA PHE A 395 4.33 -8.24 23.66
C PHE A 395 5.32 -9.40 23.71
N SER A 396 6.55 -9.13 24.15
CA SER A 396 7.52 -10.20 24.40
C SER A 396 7.07 -11.06 25.58
N PRO A 397 7.35 -12.38 25.59
CA PRO A 397 7.15 -13.19 26.78
C PRO A 397 7.86 -12.57 27.99
N GLY A 398 7.11 -12.21 29.03
CA GLY A 398 7.64 -11.63 30.27
C GLY A 398 7.79 -10.10 30.28
N GLU A 399 7.44 -9.40 29.20
CA GLU A 399 7.43 -7.94 29.18
C GLU A 399 6.25 -7.40 30.00
N LEU A 400 6.56 -6.61 31.04
CA LEU A 400 5.55 -5.97 31.87
C LEU A 400 4.88 -4.86 31.04
N VAL A 401 3.56 -4.96 30.88
CA VAL A 401 2.75 -4.03 30.08
C VAL A 401 2.68 -2.62 30.70
N GLU A 402 3.19 -2.44 31.93
CA GLU A 402 2.81 -1.33 32.80
C GLU A 402 3.42 0.04 32.43
N ASP A 403 4.63 0.10 31.86
CA ASP A 403 5.33 1.40 31.81
C ASP A 403 5.36 2.13 30.45
N THR A 404 5.30 1.46 29.30
CA THR A 404 5.20 2.11 27.98
C THR A 404 4.71 1.12 26.92
N CYS A 405 3.43 1.19 26.53
CA CYS A 405 2.94 0.43 25.38
C CYS A 405 2.91 1.36 24.16
N PRO A 406 3.73 1.12 23.11
CA PRO A 406 3.74 1.96 21.91
C PRO A 406 2.37 2.05 21.21
N TRP A 407 1.51 1.06 21.44
CA TRP A 407 0.13 1.08 20.97
C TRP A 407 -0.71 2.15 21.67
N PHE A 408 -0.45 2.45 22.94
CA PHE A 408 -1.10 3.56 23.63
C PHE A 408 -0.56 4.91 23.18
N ASP A 409 0.73 5.04 22.85
CA ASP A 409 1.25 6.27 22.25
C ASP A 409 0.64 6.50 20.87
N THR A 410 0.53 5.44 20.06
CA THR A 410 -0.16 5.48 18.78
C THR A 410 -1.63 5.87 18.99
N PHE A 411 -2.31 5.25 19.94
CA PHE A 411 -3.70 5.58 20.27
C PHE A 411 -3.82 7.05 20.72
N ASN A 412 -3.01 7.51 21.66
CA ASN A 412 -2.96 8.90 22.11
C ASN A 412 -2.75 9.86 20.94
N MET A 413 -1.84 9.58 20.00
CA MET A 413 -1.65 10.40 18.80
C MET A 413 -2.95 10.55 17.97
N TYR A 414 -3.83 9.54 17.99
CA TYR A 414 -5.10 9.56 17.26
C TYR A 414 -6.29 10.18 18.01
N PHE A 415 -6.21 10.30 19.34
CA PHE A 415 -7.33 10.74 20.19
C PHE A 415 -7.00 11.92 21.11
N ASP A 416 -5.74 12.34 21.17
CA ASP A 416 -5.34 13.56 21.86
C ASP A 416 -5.77 14.77 21.03
N SER A 417 -6.71 15.53 21.58
CA SER A 417 -7.23 16.77 20.99
C SER A 417 -6.15 17.83 20.72
N THR A 418 -4.99 17.74 21.37
CA THR A 418 -3.86 18.66 21.16
C THR A 418 -3.01 18.29 19.94
N HIS A 419 -3.16 17.06 19.41
CA HIS A 419 -2.44 16.63 18.22
C HIS A 419 -3.11 17.17 16.94
N VAL A 420 -2.36 18.02 16.23
CA VAL A 420 -2.74 18.72 14.98
C VAL A 420 -3.13 17.79 13.83
N TYR A 421 -2.87 16.47 13.93
CA TYR A 421 -3.20 15.49 12.89
C TYR A 421 -4.69 15.48 12.48
N TYR A 422 -5.57 16.07 13.30
CA TYR A 422 -7.01 16.08 13.10
C TYR A 422 -7.66 17.43 12.77
N SER A 423 -6.91 18.53 12.62
CA SER A 423 -7.51 19.82 12.24
C SER A 423 -8.25 19.77 10.90
N GLY A 424 -7.95 18.78 10.03
CA GLY A 424 -8.69 18.55 8.79
C GLY A 424 -9.97 17.70 8.92
N ILE A 425 -10.16 16.94 10.00
CA ILE A 425 -11.36 16.08 10.16
C ILE A 425 -12.47 16.82 10.92
N SER A 426 -12.09 17.75 11.80
CA SER A 426 -13.01 18.55 12.62
C SER A 426 -13.69 19.71 11.85
N ASP A 427 -13.08 20.22 10.78
CA ASP A 427 -13.55 21.43 10.07
C ASP A 427 -14.41 21.15 8.83
N VAL A 428 -14.84 19.90 8.59
CA VAL A 428 -15.93 19.65 7.64
C VAL A 428 -17.24 20.04 8.32
N SER A 429 -17.48 21.35 8.34
CA SER A 429 -18.74 22.06 8.56
C SER A 429 -19.94 21.13 8.66
N SER A 430 -20.56 21.13 9.85
CA SER A 430 -22.00 20.91 9.96
C SER A 430 -22.67 21.73 8.84
N PRO A 431 -23.62 21.18 8.07
CA PRO A 431 -24.41 22.00 7.18
C PRO A 431 -25.04 23.09 8.04
N ASN A 432 -24.76 24.35 7.71
CA ASN A 432 -25.52 25.48 8.24
C ASN A 432 -27.00 25.16 8.00
N VAL A 433 -27.69 24.73 9.05
CA VAL A 433 -29.13 24.87 9.16
C VAL A 433 -29.34 26.36 9.35
N ALA A 434 -29.37 27.07 8.23
CA ALA A 434 -29.87 28.43 8.19
C ALA A 434 -31.39 28.34 8.36
N ASP A 435 -31.86 29.11 9.33
CA ASP A 435 -33.26 29.29 9.71
C ASP A 435 -34.19 29.52 8.51
N VAL A 436 -35.36 28.88 8.58
CA VAL A 436 -36.60 29.30 7.91
C VAL A 436 -37.45 30.03 8.93
#